data_AF-A0A351L5B2-F1
#
_entry.id   AF-A0A351L5B2-F1
#
_cell.length_a   1.000
_cell.length_b   1.000
_cell.length_c   1.000
_cell.angle_alpha   90.00
_cell.angle_beta   90.00
_cell.angle_gamma   90.00
#
_symmetry.space_group_name_H-M   'P 1'
#
loop_
_entity.id
_entity.type
_entity.pdbx_description
1 polymer ?
#
loop_
_entity_poly.entity_id
_entity_poly.type
_entity_poly.pdbx_seq_one_letter_code
_entity_poly.pdbx_strand_id
1 'polypeptide(L)'
;MKIQSSVLVHLGFGKYVRSERVSAVIPIEEERGPGRRTFVHVEGQTDPIVASRAEDTIIRDLVQEPREVTQSRQQQEILQDLLADLGNLNGTVRRICRDEGGLDLERLERRIRQVLESN
;
A
#
# COMPACT_ATOMS: atom_id res chain seq x y z
N MET A 1 -1.66 -14.27 -5.72
CA MET A 1 -0.52 -13.57 -5.10
C MET A 1 0.15 -12.74 -6.18
N LYS A 2 0.16 -11.39 -6.07
CA LYS A 2 0.71 -10.50 -7.10
C LYS A 2 1.89 -9.75 -6.48
N ILE A 3 3.04 -9.77 -7.15
CA ILE A 3 4.22 -9.01 -6.72
C ILE A 3 3.94 -7.52 -6.97
N GLN A 4 4.12 -6.69 -5.96
CA GLN A 4 3.97 -5.25 -6.11
C GLN A 4 5.14 -4.71 -6.92
N SER A 5 4.89 -3.77 -7.82
CA SER A 5 5.96 -3.13 -8.59
C SER A 5 6.46 -1.87 -7.88
N SER A 6 7.78 -1.67 -7.83
CA SER A 6 8.49 -0.51 -7.28
C SER A 6 8.59 -0.43 -5.75
N VAL A 7 8.50 -1.55 -5.03
CA VAL A 7 8.75 -1.59 -3.57
C VAL A 7 10.18 -2.06 -3.30
N LEU A 8 10.88 -1.38 -2.38
CA LEU A 8 12.18 -1.85 -1.88
C LEU A 8 11.96 -2.83 -0.72
N VAL A 9 12.31 -4.08 -0.94
CA VAL A 9 12.22 -5.15 0.06
C VAL A 9 13.56 -5.33 0.75
N HIS A 10 13.56 -5.18 2.08
CA HIS A 10 14.76 -5.38 2.90
C HIS A 10 15.10 -6.88 3.01
N LEU A 11 16.36 -7.26 2.80
CA LEU A 11 16.84 -8.64 2.87
C LEU A 11 17.65 -8.93 4.14
N GLY A 12 17.88 -7.92 4.99
CA GLY A 12 18.75 -8.00 6.17
C GLY A 12 20.12 -7.38 5.92
N PHE A 13 20.78 -6.92 7.00
CA PHE A 13 22.09 -6.25 6.97
C PHE A 13 22.20 -5.12 5.93
N GLY A 14 21.13 -4.33 5.76
CA GLY A 14 21.13 -3.19 4.84
C GLY A 14 21.08 -3.58 3.35
N LYS A 15 20.81 -4.84 3.02
CA LYS A 15 20.57 -5.27 1.63
C LYS A 15 19.11 -5.02 1.26
N TYR A 16 18.86 -4.52 0.05
CA TYR A 16 17.53 -4.26 -0.47
C TYR A 16 17.41 -4.72 -1.92
N VAL A 17 16.21 -5.10 -2.33
CA VAL A 17 15.89 -5.47 -3.71
C VAL A 17 14.59 -4.82 -4.15
N ARG A 18 14.47 -4.49 -5.44
CA ARG A 18 13.20 -4.07 -6.03
C ARG A 18 12.31 -5.30 -6.18
N SER A 19 11.09 -5.24 -5.66
CA SER A 19 10.15 -6.36 -5.60
C SER A 19 9.89 -6.99 -6.96
N GLU A 20 9.69 -6.18 -8.00
CA GLU A 20 9.43 -6.63 -9.37
C GLU A 20 10.60 -7.34 -10.05
N ARG A 21 11.82 -7.22 -9.51
CA ARG A 21 13.00 -7.91 -10.05
C ARG A 21 13.28 -9.23 -9.37
N VAL A 22 12.56 -9.58 -8.29
CA VAL A 22 12.77 -10.85 -7.60
C VAL A 22 12.13 -11.98 -8.40
N SER A 23 12.95 -12.92 -8.85
CA SER A 23 12.52 -14.07 -9.65
C SER A 23 12.31 -15.34 -8.82
N ALA A 24 13.04 -15.51 -7.72
CA ALA A 24 12.87 -16.63 -6.79
C ALA A 24 13.34 -16.29 -5.36
N VAL A 25 12.75 -16.97 -4.38
CA VAL A 25 13.11 -16.90 -2.95
C VAL A 25 13.20 -18.33 -2.44
N ILE A 26 14.38 -18.77 -1.99
CA ILE A 26 14.67 -20.18 -1.66
C ILE A 26 15.29 -20.28 -0.26
N PRO A 27 14.75 -21.08 0.68
CA PRO A 27 15.40 -21.35 1.97
C PRO A 27 16.82 -21.87 1.81
N ILE A 28 17.69 -21.49 2.74
CA ILE A 28 18.99 -22.16 2.92
C ILE A 28 18.82 -23.21 4.03
N GLU A 29 18.89 -24.47 3.64
CA GLU A 29 18.78 -25.65 4.53
C GLU A 29 20.16 -26.11 5.01
N GLU A 30 21.14 -26.19 4.10
CA GLU A 30 22.51 -26.66 4.37
C GLU A 30 23.52 -25.49 4.48
N GLU A 31 24.64 -25.71 5.17
CA GLU A 31 25.71 -24.70 5.37
C GLU A 31 25.21 -23.35 5.92
N ARG A 32 24.28 -23.42 6.88
CA ARG A 32 23.62 -22.26 7.47
C ARG A 32 24.56 -21.47 8.37
N GLY A 33 25.45 -20.70 7.73
CA GLY A 33 26.31 -19.74 8.39
C GLY A 33 25.50 -18.62 9.07
N PRO A 34 26.14 -17.81 9.94
CA PRO A 34 25.47 -16.73 10.63
C PRO A 34 24.84 -15.75 9.62
N GLY A 35 23.52 -15.55 9.73
CA GLY A 35 22.78 -14.65 8.84
C GLY A 35 22.54 -15.19 7.43
N ARG A 36 22.79 -16.47 7.14
CA ARG A 36 22.43 -17.08 5.85
C ARG A 36 21.09 -17.82 6.00
N ARG A 37 19.98 -17.18 5.62
CA ARG A 37 18.64 -17.77 5.77
C ARG A 37 17.98 -18.13 4.46
N THR A 38 18.16 -17.30 3.43
CA THR A 38 17.42 -17.41 2.17
C THR A 38 18.27 -16.90 1.00
N PHE A 39 18.22 -17.60 -0.14
CA PHE A 39 18.71 -17.10 -1.41
C PHE A 39 17.61 -16.34 -2.13
N VAL A 40 17.92 -15.12 -2.57
CA VAL A 40 17.01 -14.27 -3.35
C VAL A 40 17.59 -14.09 -4.74
N HIS A 41 16.94 -14.66 -5.74
CA HIS A 41 17.33 -14.52 -7.13
C HIS A 41 16.69 -13.25 -7.72
N VAL A 42 17.49 -12.51 -8.46
CA VAL A 42 17.09 -11.25 -9.08
C VAL A 42 17.29 -11.34 -10.58
N GLU A 43 16.31 -10.88 -11.35
CA GLU A 43 16.39 -10.82 -12.80
C GLU A 43 17.65 -10.04 -13.24
N GLY A 44 18.42 -10.65 -14.14
CA GLY A 44 19.67 -10.09 -14.65
C GLY A 44 20.89 -10.28 -13.74
N GLN A 45 20.77 -10.98 -12.60
CA GLN A 45 21.91 -11.37 -11.76
C GLN A 45 22.17 -12.87 -11.84
N THR A 46 23.44 -13.24 -12.01
CA THR A 46 23.88 -14.64 -12.08
C THR A 46 23.88 -15.30 -10.70
N ASP A 47 24.37 -14.59 -9.68
CA ASP A 47 24.47 -15.11 -8.33
C ASP A 47 23.30 -14.62 -7.45
N PRO A 48 22.73 -15.47 -6.58
CA PRO A 48 21.67 -15.06 -5.67
C PRO A 48 22.20 -14.15 -4.55
N ILE A 49 21.35 -13.22 -4.12
CA ILE A 49 21.61 -12.43 -2.92
C ILE A 49 21.30 -13.28 -1.71
N VAL A 50 22.29 -13.48 -0.83
CA VAL A 50 22.09 -14.13 0.45
C VAL A 50 21.43 -13.16 1.43
N ALA A 51 20.18 -13.47 1.78
CA ALA A 51 19.38 -12.76 2.75
C ALA A 51 19.50 -13.37 4.14
N SER A 52 19.39 -12.50 5.15
CA SER A 52 19.41 -12.86 6.56
C SER A 52 18.03 -12.90 7.19
N ARG A 53 16.99 -12.81 6.37
CA ARG A 53 15.59 -12.97 6.75
C ARG A 53 15.08 -14.30 6.18
N ALA A 54 14.09 -14.89 6.83
CA ALA A 54 13.44 -16.10 6.34
C ALA A 54 12.58 -15.81 5.10
N GLU A 55 12.32 -16.85 4.29
CA GLU A 55 11.59 -16.71 3.03
C GLU A 55 10.17 -16.18 3.22
N ASP A 56 9.48 -16.62 4.27
CA ASP A 56 8.09 -16.29 4.59
C ASP A 56 7.93 -14.79 4.84
N THR A 57 8.95 -14.21 5.47
CA THR A 57 9.04 -12.80 5.80
C THR A 57 9.34 -11.98 4.54
N ILE A 58 10.25 -12.46 3.68
CA ILE A 58 10.58 -11.81 2.41
C ILE A 58 9.39 -11.85 1.46
N ILE A 59 8.72 -13.01 1.33
CA ILE A 59 7.52 -13.19 0.50
C ILE A 59 6.41 -12.26 0.97
N ARG A 60 6.18 -12.14 2.28
CA ARG A 60 5.20 -11.22 2.84
C ARG A 60 5.45 -9.78 2.39
N ASP A 61 6.70 -9.33 2.40
CA ASP A 61 7.05 -7.97 1.99
C ASP A 61 6.98 -7.76 0.48
N LEU A 62 7.21 -8.81 -0.33
CA LEU A 62 7.05 -8.77 -1.79
C LEU A 62 5.58 -8.64 -2.22
N VAL A 63 4.66 -9.12 -1.40
CA VAL A 63 3.22 -9.18 -1.72
C VAL A 63 2.38 -8.16 -0.94
N GLN A 64 2.88 -7.63 0.17
CA GLN A 64 2.22 -6.55 0.90
C GLN A 64 2.27 -5.27 0.09
N GLU A 65 1.10 -4.67 -0.11
CA GLU A 65 1.04 -3.28 -0.55
C GLU A 65 1.68 -2.38 0.53
N PRO A 66 2.44 -1.35 0.14
CA PRO A 66 2.89 -0.35 1.09
C PRO A 66 1.68 0.19 1.83
N ARG A 67 1.64 0.04 3.16
CA ARG A 67 0.49 0.45 3.99
C ARG A 67 0.04 1.88 3.70
N GLU A 68 1.00 2.75 3.36
CA GLU A 68 0.76 4.14 2.99
C GLU A 68 -0.06 4.31 1.70
N VAL A 69 0.15 3.45 0.70
CA VAL A 69 -0.57 3.48 -0.58
C VAL A 69 -1.95 2.86 -0.44
N THR A 70 -2.09 1.74 0.28
CA THR A 70 -3.40 1.11 0.51
C THR A 70 -4.29 1.99 1.37
N GLN A 71 -3.74 2.57 2.44
CA GLN A 71 -4.50 3.42 3.35
C GLN A 71 -4.96 4.71 2.64
N SER A 72 -4.11 5.31 1.80
CA SER A 72 -4.50 6.47 1.00
C SER A 72 -5.60 6.14 -0.01
N ARG A 73 -5.51 4.98 -0.69
CA ARG A 73 -6.56 4.53 -1.62
C ARG A 73 -7.89 4.24 -0.93
N GLN A 74 -7.87 3.52 0.19
CA GLN A 74 -9.08 3.22 0.96
C GLN A 74 -9.72 4.50 1.50
N GLN A 75 -8.91 5.46 1.96
CA GLN A 75 -9.41 6.78 2.39
C GLN A 75 -10.03 7.56 1.23
N GLN A 76 -9.43 7.50 0.03
CA GLN A 76 -9.98 8.12 -1.17
C GLN A 76 -11.31 7.49 -1.61
N GLU A 77 -11.43 6.16 -1.59
CA GLU A 77 -12.68 5.46 -1.92
C GLU A 77 -13.81 5.90 -0.98
N ILE A 78 -13.56 5.90 0.34
CA ILE A 78 -14.56 6.35 1.33
C ILE A 78 -15.00 7.80 1.08
N LEU A 79 -14.05 8.69 0.73
CA LEU A 79 -14.37 10.08 0.43
C LEU A 79 -15.16 10.24 -0.88
N GLN A 80 -14.89 9.40 -1.89
CA GLN A 80 -15.65 9.36 -3.14
C GLN A 80 -17.09 8.87 -2.91
N ASP A 81 -17.26 7.79 -2.15
CA ASP A 81 -18.56 7.25 -1.78
C ASP A 81 -19.38 8.30 -1.00
N LEU A 82 -18.77 8.92 0.00
CA LEU A 82 -19.40 10.00 0.76
C LEU A 82 -19.80 11.17 -0.14
N LEU A 83 -18.97 11.56 -1.10
CA LEU A 83 -19.28 12.64 -2.03
C LEU A 83 -20.47 12.28 -2.93
N ALA A 84 -20.55 11.03 -3.38
CA ALA A 84 -21.67 10.52 -4.17
C ALA A 84 -22.98 10.53 -3.35
N ASP A 85 -22.93 10.04 -2.11
CA ASP A 85 -24.08 10.02 -1.19
C ASP A 85 -24.58 11.43 -0.89
N LEU A 86 -23.67 12.38 -0.62
CA LEU A 86 -24.03 13.78 -0.44
C LEU A 86 -24.70 14.37 -1.69
N GLY A 87 -24.19 14.03 -2.89
CA GLY A 87 -24.78 14.42 -4.17
C GLY A 87 -26.23 13.96 -4.37
N ASN A 88 -26.61 12.82 -3.75
CA ASN A 88 -27.96 12.27 -3.83
C ASN A 88 -28.97 12.93 -2.86
N LEU A 89 -28.50 13.79 -1.93
CA LEU A 89 -29.38 14.46 -0.97
C LEU A 89 -30.21 15.57 -1.64
N ASN A 90 -31.52 15.55 -1.38
CA ASN A 90 -32.45 16.55 -1.87
C ASN A 90 -32.29 17.91 -1.14
N GLY A 91 -32.88 18.95 -1.72
CA GLY A 91 -32.79 20.33 -1.20
C GLY A 91 -33.40 20.52 0.20
N THR A 92 -34.37 19.70 0.59
CA THR A 92 -35.00 19.78 1.92
C THR A 92 -34.04 19.33 3.01
N VAL A 93 -33.37 18.18 2.82
CA VAL A 93 -32.37 17.67 3.76
C VAL A 93 -31.21 18.65 3.88
N ARG A 94 -30.72 19.18 2.74
CA ARG A 94 -29.66 20.19 2.71
C ARG A 94 -30.03 21.45 3.52
N ARG A 95 -31.28 21.91 3.41
CA ARG A 95 -31.78 23.07 4.15
C ARG A 95 -31.85 22.80 5.64
N ILE A 96 -32.42 21.67 6.06
CA ILE A 96 -32.51 21.29 7.49
C ILE A 96 -31.11 21.15 8.11
N CYS A 97 -30.18 20.46 7.44
CA CYS A 97 -28.80 20.34 7.92
C CYS A 97 -28.12 21.69 8.12
N ARG A 98 -28.40 22.67 7.25
CA ARG A 98 -27.86 24.03 7.35
C ARG A 98 -28.51 24.83 8.48
N ASP A 99 -29.84 24.88 8.48
CA ASP A 99 -30.62 25.80 9.30
C ASP A 99 -30.78 25.31 10.75
N GLU A 100 -30.89 24.00 10.96
CA GLU A 100 -31.03 23.38 12.28
C GLU A 100 -29.75 22.69 12.75
N GLY A 101 -28.97 22.13 11.83
CA GLY A 101 -27.77 21.36 12.15
C GLY A 101 -26.45 22.14 12.12
N GLY A 102 -26.44 23.39 11.62
CA GLY A 102 -25.23 24.18 11.43
C GLY A 102 -24.21 23.56 10.45
N LEU A 103 -24.63 22.56 9.67
CA LEU A 103 -23.78 21.79 8.78
C LEU A 103 -24.03 22.19 7.32
N ASP A 104 -23.09 22.94 6.75
CA ASP A 104 -23.13 23.31 5.33
C ASP A 104 -22.54 22.20 4.45
N LEU A 105 -23.44 21.38 3.89
CA LEU A 105 -23.09 20.26 3.02
C LEU A 105 -22.37 20.71 1.74
N GLU A 106 -22.67 21.90 1.20
CA GLU A 106 -21.95 22.43 0.02
C GLU A 106 -20.50 22.77 0.34
N ARG A 107 -20.24 23.30 1.54
CA ARG A 107 -18.87 23.53 2.02
C ARG A 107 -18.14 22.21 2.28
N LEU A 108 -18.81 21.20 2.81
CA LEU A 108 -18.23 19.88 3.03
C LEU A 108 -17.85 19.20 1.71
N GLU A 109 -18.75 19.18 0.72
CA GLU A 109 -18.48 18.64 -0.62
C GLU A 109 -17.27 19.30 -1.28
N ARG A 110 -17.18 20.64 -1.23
CA ARG A 110 -16.01 21.37 -1.77
C ARG A 110 -14.70 20.97 -1.10
N ARG A 111 -14.70 20.80 0.23
CA ARG A 111 -13.50 20.36 0.96
C ARG A 111 -13.11 18.94 0.61
N ILE A 112 -14.07 18.04 0.46
CA ILE A 112 -13.82 16.64 0.05
C ILE A 112 -13.20 16.60 -1.36
N ARG A 113 -13.75 17.35 -2.32
CA ARG A 113 -13.18 17.45 -3.68
C ARG A 113 -11.75 17.97 -3.67
N GLN A 114 -11.48 19.01 -2.89
CA GLN A 114 -10.12 19.55 -2.76
C GLN A 114 -9.13 18.51 -2.24
N VAL A 115 -9.52 17.69 -1.25
CA VAL A 115 -8.65 16.61 -0.73
C VAL A 115 -8.43 15.50 -1.76
N LEU A 116 -9.46 15.18 -2.55
CA LEU A 116 -9.36 14.18 -3.63
C LEU A 116 -8.52 14.67 -4.82
N GLU A 117 -8.46 15.97 -5.08
CA GLU A 117 -7.69 16.59 -6.18
C GLU A 117 -6.23 16.93 -5.81
N SER A 118 -5.90 17.02 -4.51
CA SER A 118 -4.59 17.48 -4.01
C SER A 118 -3.54 16.36 -3.84
N ASN A 119 -3.84 15.12 -4.24
CA ASN A 119 -2.97 13.93 -4.17
C ASN A 119 -3.02 13.14 -5.47
#